data_AF-A0AAD0ALG9-F1
#
_entry.id   AF-A0AAD0ALG9-F1
#
_cell.length_a   1.000
_cell.length_b   1.000
_cell.length_c   1.000
_cell.angle_alpha   90.00
_cell.angle_beta   90.00
_cell.angle_gamma   90.00
#
_symmetry.space_group_name_H-M   'P 1'
#
loop_
_entity.id
_entity.type
_entity.pdbx_description
1 polymer ?
#
loop_
_entity_poly.entity_id
_entity_poly.type
_entity_poly.pdbx_seq_one_letter_code
_entity_poly.pdbx_strand_id
1 'polypeptide(L)'
;MIMDYIILPLYSWKNGKKTCFPRSSMNQSNARGRARDLYEVYIPIPYEVRTTYPDFFPGEEFDLFTEDLNFSAKICQQDDKALMTNPNSDLGKWLFEKLGIEKTRPNEVVSYEELAKTGYDSVKIKIIDGKYYILLMPVGSYENFI
;
A
#
# COMPACT_ATOMS: atom_id res chain seq x y z
N MET A 1 -23.24 9.64 -2.19
CA MET A 1 -22.51 9.84 -0.93
C MET A 1 -21.05 9.68 -1.27
N ILE A 2 -20.21 10.66 -0.95
CA ILE A 2 -18.76 10.48 -1.05
C ILE A 2 -18.39 9.42 0.00
N MET A 3 -17.62 8.41 -0.40
CA MET A 3 -17.16 7.40 0.53
C MET A 3 -16.00 7.98 1.33
N ASP A 4 -16.14 8.02 2.66
CA ASP A 4 -15.14 8.66 3.51
C ASP A 4 -13.93 7.76 3.80
N TYR A 5 -13.98 6.47 3.42
CA TYR A 5 -12.82 5.58 3.50
C TYR A 5 -12.87 4.40 2.54
N ILE A 6 -11.69 3.90 2.17
CA ILE A 6 -11.49 2.61 1.50
C ILE A 6 -10.50 1.77 2.28
N ILE A 7 -10.49 0.45 2.02
CA ILE A 7 -9.43 -0.45 2.48
C ILE A 7 -8.70 -1.00 1.27
N LEU A 8 -7.36 -0.99 1.33
CA LEU A 8 -6.46 -1.49 0.29
C LEU A 8 -5.61 -2.63 0.86
N PRO A 9 -5.46 -3.75 0.14
CA PRO A 9 -4.61 -4.84 0.59
C PRO A 9 -3.13 -4.48 0.45
N LEU A 10 -2.28 -5.04 1.31
CA LEU A 10 -0.80 -5.02 1.15
C LEU A 10 -0.29 -6.24 0.38
N TYR A 11 -1.21 -7.04 -0.15
CA TYR A 11 -0.97 -8.26 -0.91
C TYR A 11 -1.75 -8.23 -2.23
N SER A 12 -1.65 -9.30 -3.01
CA SER A 12 -2.43 -9.52 -4.23
C SER A 12 -2.97 -10.95 -4.28
N TRP A 13 -3.80 -11.27 -5.26
CA TRP A 13 -4.34 -12.62 -5.44
C TRP A 13 -3.63 -13.37 -6.58
N LYS A 14 -3.32 -14.65 -6.35
CA LYS A 14 -2.87 -15.60 -7.38
C LYS A 14 -3.57 -16.93 -7.18
N ASN A 15 -4.34 -17.37 -8.18
CA ASN A 15 -5.08 -18.66 -8.14
C ASN A 15 -5.94 -18.82 -6.88
N GLY A 16 -6.67 -17.76 -6.49
CA GLY A 16 -7.52 -17.76 -5.30
C GLY A 16 -6.77 -17.76 -3.96
N LYS A 17 -5.46 -17.50 -3.97
CA LYS A 17 -4.64 -17.37 -2.75
C LYS A 17 -4.04 -15.97 -2.65
N LYS A 18 -4.01 -15.43 -1.43
CA LYS A 18 -3.28 -14.21 -1.12
C LYS A 18 -1.79 -14.42 -1.33
N THR A 19 -1.10 -13.42 -1.88
CA THR A 19 0.30 -13.53 -2.31
C THR A 19 0.96 -12.15 -2.31
N CYS A 20 2.12 -12.06 -1.67
CA CYS A 20 3.05 -10.95 -1.86
C CYS A 20 4.04 -11.35 -2.96
N PHE A 21 3.93 -10.75 -4.14
CA PHE A 21 4.79 -11.11 -5.26
C PHE A 21 6.25 -10.69 -5.01
N PRO A 22 7.26 -11.46 -5.48
CA PRO A 22 8.66 -11.19 -5.15
C PRO A 22 9.26 -9.87 -5.65
N ARG A 23 8.57 -9.16 -6.55
CA ARG A 23 9.07 -7.96 -7.26
C ARG A 23 7.99 -6.88 -7.44
N SER A 24 7.02 -6.82 -6.53
CA SER A 24 5.88 -5.92 -6.65
C SER A 24 5.37 -5.51 -5.27
N SER A 25 4.67 -4.39 -5.20
CA SER A 25 4.10 -3.82 -3.97
C SER A 25 5.13 -3.76 -2.83
N MET A 26 4.95 -4.52 -1.74
CA MET A 26 5.90 -4.59 -0.62
C MET A 26 7.32 -5.02 -1.04
N ASN A 27 7.46 -5.74 -2.15
CA ASN A 27 8.74 -6.18 -2.69
C ASN A 27 9.16 -5.41 -3.95
N GLN A 28 8.62 -4.20 -4.14
CA GLN A 28 8.95 -3.36 -5.30
C GLN A 28 10.45 -3.03 -5.37
N SER A 29 11.15 -2.95 -4.24
CA SER A 29 12.62 -2.80 -4.20
C SER A 29 13.39 -3.88 -4.97
N ASN A 30 12.80 -5.05 -5.20
CA ASN A 30 13.39 -6.16 -5.97
C ASN A 30 13.04 -6.13 -7.47
N ALA A 31 12.30 -5.12 -7.93
CA ALA A 31 11.95 -4.99 -9.34
C ALA A 31 13.21 -4.79 -10.21
N ARG A 32 13.14 -5.21 -11.48
CA ARG A 32 14.26 -5.05 -12.43
C ARG A 32 14.34 -3.62 -12.96
N GLY A 33 15.43 -3.28 -13.64
CA GLY A 33 15.69 -1.95 -14.19
C GLY A 33 16.72 -1.21 -13.37
N ARG A 34 16.30 -0.12 -12.70
CA ARG A 34 17.20 0.71 -11.89
C ARG A 34 17.49 0.14 -10.50
N ALA A 35 18.56 0.63 -9.89
CA ALA A 35 18.76 0.51 -8.45
C ALA A 35 17.58 1.15 -7.70
N ARG A 36 17.18 0.50 -6.62
CA ARG A 36 16.03 0.91 -5.78
C ARG A 36 16.47 0.95 -4.33
N ASP A 37 15.89 1.88 -3.60
CA ASP A 37 15.96 1.86 -2.14
C ASP A 37 15.24 0.60 -1.61
N LEU A 38 15.77 0.00 -0.54
CA LEU A 38 15.25 -1.24 0.06
C LEU A 38 13.77 -1.12 0.47
N TYR A 39 13.35 0.08 0.82
CA TYR A 39 12.02 0.42 1.28
C TYR A 39 11.12 0.98 0.16
N GLU A 40 11.53 0.93 -1.11
CA GLU A 40 10.59 1.24 -2.18
C GLU A 40 9.43 0.25 -2.21
N VAL A 41 8.22 0.79 -2.07
CA VAL A 41 6.95 0.05 -2.11
C VAL A 41 5.92 0.79 -2.95
N TYR A 42 4.84 0.11 -3.28
CA TYR A 42 3.57 0.75 -3.60
C TYR A 42 2.44 -0.05 -2.96
N ILE A 43 1.33 0.62 -2.64
CA ILE A 43 0.12 -0.05 -2.16
C ILE A 43 -0.78 -0.30 -3.39
N PRO A 44 -1.17 -1.55 -3.68
CA PRO A 44 -2.02 -1.84 -4.82
C PRO A 44 -3.41 -1.26 -4.59
N ILE A 45 -4.02 -0.77 -5.68
CA ILE A 45 -5.41 -0.35 -5.73
C ILE A 45 -6.15 -1.36 -6.63
N PRO A 46 -6.81 -2.37 -6.01
CA PRO A 46 -7.48 -3.41 -6.76
C PRO A 46 -8.53 -2.86 -7.74
N TYR A 47 -8.81 -3.61 -8.80
CA TYR A 47 -9.76 -3.20 -9.83
C TYR A 47 -11.15 -2.92 -9.26
N GLU A 48 -11.57 -3.75 -8.31
CA GLU A 48 -12.82 -3.63 -7.57
C GLU A 48 -12.92 -2.28 -6.84
N VAL A 49 -11.82 -1.84 -6.21
CA VAL A 49 -11.78 -0.54 -5.51
C VAL A 49 -11.80 0.62 -6.51
N ARG A 50 -11.00 0.54 -7.58
CA ARG A 50 -10.95 1.60 -8.62
C ARG A 50 -12.28 1.78 -9.34
N THR A 51 -13.03 0.71 -9.54
CA THR A 51 -14.33 0.75 -10.22
C THR A 51 -15.47 1.13 -9.30
N THR A 52 -15.43 0.70 -8.03
CA THR A 52 -16.48 1.03 -7.04
C THR A 52 -16.33 2.46 -6.51
N TYR A 53 -15.09 2.94 -6.38
CA TYR A 53 -14.76 4.25 -5.80
C TYR A 53 -13.82 5.07 -6.73
N PRO A 54 -14.22 5.35 -7.98
CA PRO A 54 -13.34 5.98 -8.98
C PRO A 54 -12.88 7.39 -8.59
N ASP A 55 -13.70 8.12 -7.84
CA ASP A 55 -13.42 9.51 -7.42
C ASP A 55 -12.83 9.59 -6.01
N PHE A 56 -12.37 8.47 -5.42
CA PHE A 56 -11.88 8.46 -4.04
C PHE A 56 -10.56 9.22 -3.88
N PHE A 57 -9.65 9.10 -4.85
CA PHE A 57 -8.37 9.80 -4.83
C PHE A 57 -8.41 11.02 -5.75
N PRO A 58 -7.64 12.08 -5.44
CA PRO A 58 -7.52 13.20 -6.35
C PRO A 58 -6.71 12.80 -7.59
N GLY A 59 -6.94 13.46 -8.72
CA GLY A 59 -6.20 13.22 -9.96
C GLY A 59 -4.77 13.77 -9.96
N GLU A 60 -4.32 14.35 -8.84
CA GLU A 60 -3.03 15.01 -8.67
C GLU A 60 -2.31 14.51 -7.40
N GLU A 61 -1.15 15.09 -7.09
CA GLU A 61 -0.42 14.77 -5.85
C GLU A 61 -1.20 15.28 -4.63
N PHE A 62 -1.13 14.55 -3.53
CA PHE A 62 -1.84 14.89 -2.30
C PHE A 62 -1.04 14.49 -1.06
N ASP A 63 -1.32 15.16 0.06
CA ASP A 63 -0.73 14.78 1.33
C ASP A 63 -1.43 13.56 1.92
N LEU A 64 -0.65 12.53 2.23
CA LEU A 64 -1.08 11.34 2.94
C LEU A 64 -0.52 11.38 4.37
N PHE A 65 -1.41 11.46 5.34
CA PHE A 65 -1.07 11.59 6.74
C PHE A 65 -1.10 10.26 7.48
N THR A 66 -0.18 10.08 8.40
CA THR A 66 -0.26 9.11 9.49
C THR A 66 -0.60 9.88 10.78
N GLU A 67 -0.46 9.25 11.95
CA GLU A 67 -0.57 9.98 13.23
C GLU A 67 0.56 11.01 13.41
N ASP A 68 1.78 10.69 12.94
CA ASP A 68 2.99 11.45 13.27
C ASP A 68 3.73 12.04 12.05
N LEU A 69 3.39 11.57 10.85
CA LEU A 69 4.11 11.87 9.60
C LEU A 69 3.14 12.24 8.48
N ASN A 70 3.63 12.96 7.48
CA ASN A 70 2.96 13.16 6.19
C ASN A 70 3.87 12.80 5.02
N PHE A 71 3.27 12.33 3.93
CA PHE A 71 3.96 11.99 2.69
C PHE A 71 3.30 12.69 1.51
N SER A 72 4.11 13.15 0.56
CA SER A 72 3.60 13.48 -0.79
C SER A 72 3.26 12.18 -1.50
N ALA A 73 1.98 11.94 -1.76
CA ALA A 73 1.45 10.72 -2.35
C ALA A 73 0.80 10.98 -3.72
N LYS A 74 0.76 9.95 -4.55
CA LYS A 74 0.13 10.01 -5.87
C LYS A 74 -0.38 8.64 -6.31
N ILE A 75 -1.46 8.66 -7.10
CA ILE A 75 -1.91 7.49 -7.85
C ILE A 75 -1.16 7.39 -9.19
N CYS A 76 -0.56 6.23 -9.43
CA CYS A 76 0.43 6.01 -10.47
C CYS A 76 0.28 4.64 -11.14
N GLN A 77 1.14 4.42 -12.14
CA GLN A 77 1.24 3.22 -12.97
C GLN A 77 0.04 3.01 -13.90
N GLN A 78 0.14 1.98 -14.74
CA GLN A 78 -0.92 1.63 -15.68
C GLN A 78 -2.22 1.36 -14.93
N ASP A 79 -3.30 1.99 -15.41
CA ASP A 79 -4.67 1.93 -14.89
C ASP A 79 -4.82 2.47 -13.46
N ASP A 80 -3.96 3.38 -13.01
CA ASP A 80 -4.06 4.03 -11.69
C ASP A 80 -4.05 3.01 -10.53
N LYS A 81 -3.32 1.91 -10.72
CA LYS A 81 -3.34 0.73 -9.83
C LYS A 81 -2.42 0.82 -8.62
N ALA A 82 -1.67 1.91 -8.45
CA ALA A 82 -0.64 2.00 -7.41
C ALA A 82 -0.69 3.34 -6.68
N LEU A 83 -0.87 3.28 -5.37
CA LEU A 83 -0.59 4.39 -4.46
C LEU A 83 0.91 4.38 -4.12
N MET A 84 1.59 5.48 -4.41
CA MET A 84 3.04 5.64 -4.23
C MET A 84 3.34 6.97 -3.54
N THR A 85 4.54 7.13 -2.99
CA THR A 85 5.01 8.40 -2.42
C THR A 85 6.23 8.95 -3.15
N ASN A 86 6.57 10.21 -2.88
CA ASN A 86 7.80 10.83 -3.31
C ASN A 86 8.52 11.49 -2.12
N PRO A 87 9.68 10.99 -1.70
CA PRO A 87 10.39 9.78 -2.15
C PRO A 87 9.58 8.47 -2.10
N ASN A 88 9.84 7.58 -3.05
CA ASN A 88 9.12 6.30 -3.16
C ASN A 88 9.44 5.29 -2.04
N SER A 89 10.44 5.59 -1.20
CA SER A 89 10.79 4.78 -0.04
C SER A 89 10.12 5.23 1.25
N ASP A 90 9.52 6.43 1.31
CA ASP A 90 9.08 6.99 2.59
C ASP A 90 7.87 6.27 3.18
N LEU A 91 6.85 5.99 2.35
CA LEU A 91 5.73 5.14 2.79
C LEU A 91 6.20 3.76 3.20
N GLY A 92 7.20 3.20 2.50
CA GLY A 92 7.74 1.89 2.82
C GLY A 92 8.48 1.88 4.15
N LYS A 93 9.32 2.87 4.45
CA LYS A 93 10.02 2.96 5.74
C LYS A 93 9.01 2.93 6.90
N TRP A 94 7.98 3.77 6.82
CA TRP A 94 6.90 3.78 7.81
C TRP A 94 6.17 2.43 7.88
N LEU A 95 5.81 1.85 6.73
CA LEU A 95 5.07 0.61 6.67
C LEU A 95 5.85 -0.55 7.31
N PHE A 96 7.13 -0.69 6.94
CA PHE A 96 8.02 -1.73 7.45
C PHE A 96 8.29 -1.59 8.94
N GLU A 97 8.51 -0.36 9.42
CA GLU A 97 8.64 -0.05 10.85
C GLU A 97 7.39 -0.46 11.63
N LYS A 98 6.20 -0.02 11.20
CA LYS A 98 4.94 -0.32 11.91
C LYS A 98 4.57 -1.81 11.87
N LEU A 99 4.97 -2.53 10.82
CA LEU A 99 4.79 -3.97 10.71
C LEU A 99 5.84 -4.78 11.50
N GLY A 100 6.93 -4.15 11.96
CA GLY A 100 8.04 -4.86 12.60
C GLY A 100 8.79 -5.79 11.62
N ILE A 101 8.82 -5.45 10.34
CA ILE A 101 9.51 -6.22 9.29
C ILE A 101 10.75 -5.44 8.87
N GLU A 102 11.93 -6.03 9.05
CA GLU A 102 13.20 -5.43 8.65
C GLU A 102 13.72 -6.02 7.33
N LYS A 103 14.08 -5.15 6.38
CA LYS A 103 14.81 -5.54 5.16
C LYS A 103 16.28 -5.16 5.32
N THR A 104 17.15 -6.16 5.34
CA THR A 104 18.59 -6.00 5.60
C THR A 104 19.42 -6.04 4.32
N ARG A 105 18.91 -6.64 3.23
CA ARG A 105 19.64 -6.76 1.97
C ARG A 105 18.73 -6.73 0.74
N PRO A 106 19.25 -6.33 -0.44
CA PRO A 106 18.51 -6.41 -1.69
C PRO A 106 18.04 -7.83 -2.01
N ASN A 107 16.89 -7.96 -2.66
CA ASN A 107 16.27 -9.24 -3.05
C ASN A 107 15.62 -10.05 -1.91
N GLU A 108 15.56 -9.53 -0.68
CA GLU A 108 14.70 -10.10 0.36
C GLU A 108 13.23 -9.97 -0.01
N VAL A 109 12.51 -11.08 0.11
CA VAL A 109 11.10 -11.19 -0.23
C VAL A 109 10.30 -11.33 1.04
N VAL A 110 9.37 -10.40 1.24
CA VAL A 110 8.34 -10.52 2.27
C VAL A 110 7.23 -11.37 1.68
N SER A 111 7.02 -12.54 2.27
CA SER A 111 5.92 -13.45 1.96
C SER A 111 4.60 -12.96 2.56
N TYR A 112 3.48 -13.48 2.05
CA TYR A 112 2.18 -13.18 2.64
C TYR A 112 2.09 -13.75 4.06
N GLU A 113 2.69 -14.90 4.31
CA GLU A 113 2.72 -15.54 5.63
C GLU A 113 3.49 -14.69 6.66
N GLU A 114 4.59 -14.06 6.28
CA GLU A 114 5.33 -13.11 7.15
C GLU A 114 4.51 -11.85 7.41
N LEU A 115 3.90 -11.27 6.38
CA LEU A 115 3.00 -10.12 6.53
C LEU A 115 1.85 -10.44 7.50
N ALA A 116 1.14 -11.55 7.27
CA ALA A 116 -0.03 -11.92 8.08
C ALA A 116 0.32 -12.19 9.56
N LYS A 117 1.55 -12.66 9.85
CA LYS A 117 2.03 -12.86 11.23
C LYS A 117 2.17 -11.56 12.04
N THR A 118 2.26 -10.41 11.37
CA THR A 118 2.27 -9.10 12.04
C THR A 118 0.90 -8.73 12.65
N GLY A 119 -0.16 -9.44 12.26
CA GLY A 119 -1.54 -9.11 12.61
C GLY A 119 -2.22 -8.16 11.61
N TYR A 120 -1.51 -7.66 10.61
CA TYR A 120 -2.02 -6.73 9.60
C TYR A 120 -1.76 -7.25 8.18
N ASP A 121 -2.69 -7.00 7.25
CA ASP A 121 -2.51 -7.33 5.82
C ASP A 121 -3.08 -6.28 4.84
N SER A 122 -3.55 -5.16 5.38
CA SER A 122 -4.24 -4.12 4.62
C SER A 122 -4.06 -2.77 5.30
N VAL A 123 -4.40 -1.71 4.58
CA VAL A 123 -4.46 -0.34 5.10
C VAL A 123 -5.82 0.26 4.84
N LYS A 124 -6.29 1.10 5.76
CA LYS A 124 -7.44 1.98 5.55
C LYS A 124 -6.93 3.34 5.11
N ILE A 125 -7.47 3.84 4.01
CA ILE A 125 -7.33 5.24 3.62
C ILE A 125 -8.65 5.92 3.95
N LYS A 126 -8.63 6.98 4.77
CA LYS A 126 -9.83 7.73 5.16
C LYS A 126 -9.66 9.23 4.88
N ILE A 127 -10.77 9.90 4.58
CA ILE A 127 -10.84 11.33 4.34
C ILE A 127 -11.43 12.00 5.59
N ILE A 128 -10.71 12.95 6.19
CA ILE A 128 -11.19 13.77 7.29
C ILE A 128 -10.88 15.23 6.94
N ASP A 129 -11.91 16.08 6.87
CA ASP A 129 -11.78 17.50 6.52
C ASP A 129 -10.94 17.74 5.25
N GLY A 130 -11.16 16.90 4.23
CA GLY A 130 -10.45 16.96 2.94
C GLY A 130 -9.01 16.43 2.94
N LYS A 131 -8.54 15.84 4.05
CA LYS A 131 -7.19 15.26 4.18
C LYS A 131 -7.25 13.74 4.21
N TYR A 132 -6.27 13.10 3.56
CA TYR A 132 -6.15 11.66 3.49
C TYR A 132 -5.29 11.11 4.61
N TYR A 133 -5.80 10.10 5.32
CA TYR A 133 -5.07 9.43 6.40
C TYR A 133 -4.93 7.94 6.12
N ILE A 134 -3.77 7.36 6.44
CA ILE A 134 -3.48 5.94 6.33
C ILE A 134 -3.34 5.27 7.70
N LEU A 135 -3.96 4.11 7.87
CA LEU A 135 -3.87 3.28 9.08
C LEU A 135 -3.69 1.81 8.69
N LEU A 136 -2.88 1.06 9.44
CA LEU A 136 -2.82 -0.39 9.32
C LEU A 136 -4.15 -1.02 9.75
N MET A 137 -4.57 -2.06 9.04
CA MET A 137 -5.82 -2.78 9.29
C MET A 137 -5.56 -4.26 9.55
N PRO A 138 -6.27 -4.88 10.51
CA PRO A 138 -6.09 -6.29 10.84
C PRO A 138 -6.30 -7.22 9.66
N VAL A 139 -5.67 -8.40 9.70
CA VAL A 139 -5.81 -9.44 8.68
C VAL A 139 -7.29 -9.67 8.31
N GLY A 140 -7.59 -9.64 7.01
CA GLY A 140 -8.95 -9.87 6.47
C GLY A 140 -9.83 -8.62 6.42
N SER A 141 -9.34 -7.45 6.84
CA SER A 141 -10.14 -6.21 6.79
C SER A 141 -10.48 -5.79 5.37
N TYR A 142 -9.61 -6.05 4.39
CA TYR A 142 -9.89 -5.75 2.98
C TYR A 142 -11.07 -6.57 2.46
N GLU A 143 -11.10 -7.87 2.74
CA GLU A 143 -12.18 -8.75 2.27
C GLU A 143 -13.51 -8.53 2.97
N ASN A 144 -13.48 -8.06 4.22
CA ASN A 144 -14.71 -7.63 4.90
C ASN A 144 -15.25 -6.29 4.35
N PHE A 145 -14.41 -5.52 3.65
CA PHE A 145 -14.78 -4.23 3.09
C PHE A 145 -15.36 -4.32 1.68
N ILE A 146 -14.87 -5.25 0.86
CA ILE A 146 -15.31 -5.41 -0.54
C ILE A 146 -16.59 -6.23 -0.71
#